data_AF-M1ENR6-F1
#
_entry.id   AF-M1ENR6-F1
#
_cell.length_a   1.000
_cell.length_b   1.000
_cell.length_c   1.000
_cell.angle_alpha   90.00
_cell.angle_beta   90.00
_cell.angle_gamma   90.00
#
_symmetry.space_group_name_H-M   'P 1'
#
loop_
_entity.id
_entity.type
_entity.pdbx_description
1 polymer ?
#
loop_
_entity_poly.entity_id
_entity_poly.type
_entity_poly.pdbx_seq_one_letter_code
_entity_poly.pdbx_strand_id
1 'polypeptide(L)'
;GPNFDLRDGYPDRYQPRDEELQEGLDHLLHWLLDHRGKLEGGPGWLAEAIVTWRGHLTKLLTTPYEQQEGWQLAASRFQGTLYLSEVETPAARAQRLARPPLLRELMYMGYKFEQYMCA
;
A
#
# COMPACT_ATOMS: atom_id res chain seq x y z
N GLY A 1 -27.61 -0.28 -16.25
CA GLY A 1 -26.48 0.14 -15.40
C GLY A 1 -25.62 1.12 -16.18
N PRO A 2 -24.59 1.71 -15.55
CA PRO A 2 -23.59 2.49 -16.28
C PRO A 2 -22.89 1.61 -17.33
N ASN A 3 -22.54 2.18 -18.48
CA ASN A 3 -21.90 1.48 -19.59
C ASN A 3 -20.43 1.91 -19.71
N PHE A 4 -19.62 1.53 -18.71
CA PHE A 4 -18.20 1.86 -18.66
C PHE A 4 -17.37 0.80 -19.39
N ASP A 5 -16.62 1.22 -20.41
CA ASP A 5 -15.60 0.36 -21.02
C ASP A 5 -14.30 0.47 -20.21
N LEU A 6 -14.05 -0.53 -19.37
CA LEU A 6 -12.88 -0.59 -18.49
C LEU A 6 -11.59 -1.01 -19.23
N ARG A 7 -11.68 -1.42 -20.50
CA ARG A 7 -10.51 -1.76 -21.34
C ARG A 7 -10.01 -0.57 -22.15
N ASP A 8 -10.82 0.47 -22.30
CA ASP A 8 -10.49 1.66 -23.07
C ASP A 8 -9.15 2.28 -22.64
N GLY A 9 -8.14 2.15 -23.51
CA GLY A 9 -6.79 2.68 -23.30
C GLY A 9 -5.75 1.69 -22.79
N TYR A 10 -6.10 0.43 -22.53
CA TYR A 10 -5.11 -0.60 -22.22
C TYR A 10 -4.52 -1.22 -23.50
N PRO A 11 -3.19 -1.37 -23.63
CA PRO A 11 -2.15 -0.87 -22.73
C PRO A 11 -1.65 0.55 -23.08
N ASP A 12 -2.05 1.11 -24.23
CA ASP A 12 -1.40 2.29 -24.85
C ASP A 12 -1.37 3.57 -23.99
N ARG A 13 -2.37 3.75 -23.11
CA ARG A 13 -2.49 4.90 -22.21
C ARG A 13 -2.25 4.53 -20.74
N TYR A 14 -1.75 3.33 -20.46
CA TYR A 14 -1.48 2.88 -19.10
C TYR A 14 -0.03 3.16 -18.69
N GLN A 15 0.14 3.92 -17.60
CA GLN A 15 1.44 4.20 -16.98
C GLN A 15 1.48 3.58 -15.58
N PRO A 16 1.78 2.27 -15.46
CA PRO A 16 1.88 1.61 -14.16
C PRO A 16 3.03 2.19 -13.34
N ARG A 17 2.85 2.27 -12.02
CA ARG A 17 3.93 2.53 -11.09
C ARG A 17 4.97 1.41 -11.15
N ASP A 18 6.25 1.75 -11.00
CA ASP A 18 7.32 0.78 -10.84
C ASP A 18 7.21 0.07 -9.47
N GLU A 19 6.93 -1.23 -9.49
CA GLU A 19 6.81 -2.07 -8.31
C GLU A 19 8.16 -2.63 -7.82
N GLU A 20 9.27 -2.46 -8.57
CA GLU A 20 10.61 -2.80 -8.07
C GLU A 20 11.09 -1.78 -7.02
N LEU A 21 10.56 -0.55 -7.05
CA LEU A 21 10.89 0.51 -6.10
C LEU A 21 10.14 0.30 -4.77
N GLN A 22 10.87 -0.15 -3.75
CA GLN A 22 10.35 -0.31 -2.40
C GLN A 22 10.43 1.02 -1.64
N GLU A 23 9.31 1.74 -1.55
CA GLU A 23 9.21 3.02 -0.82
C GLU A 23 9.05 2.86 0.70
N GLY A 24 8.71 1.66 1.19
CA GLY A 24 8.50 1.41 2.61
C GLY A 24 7.56 2.42 3.28
N LEU A 25 8.05 3.11 4.31
CA LEU A 25 7.32 4.18 5.00
C LEU A 25 7.76 5.58 4.55
N ASP A 26 8.60 5.73 3.53
CA ASP A 26 9.33 6.97 3.25
C ASP A 26 8.41 8.18 3.11
N HIS A 27 7.37 8.11 2.28
CA HIS A 27 6.45 9.24 2.10
C HIS A 27 5.69 9.60 3.39
N LEU A 28 5.34 8.61 4.21
CA LEU A 28 4.71 8.85 5.51
C LEU A 28 5.69 9.47 6.51
N LEU A 29 6.95 9.02 6.50
CA LEU A 29 8.01 9.57 7.34
C LEU A 29 8.35 11.01 6.95
N HIS A 30 8.39 11.33 5.66
CA HIS A 30 8.55 12.72 5.19
C HIS A 30 7.42 13.61 5.71
N TRP A 31 6.17 13.18 5.55
CA TRP A 31 5.03 13.91 6.11
C TRP A 31 5.15 14.08 7.63
N LEU A 32 5.55 13.03 8.36
CA LEU A 32 5.71 13.07 9.80
C LEU A 32 6.81 14.06 10.23
N LEU A 33 7.94 14.09 9.51
CA LEU A 33 9.04 15.02 9.77
C LEU A 33 8.58 16.48 9.61
N ASP A 34 7.80 16.78 8.57
CA ASP A 34 7.27 18.11 8.29
C ASP A 34 6.21 18.57 9.31
N HIS A 35 5.54 17.64 9.98
CA HIS A 35 4.40 17.91 10.86
C HIS A 35 4.65 17.59 12.33
N ARG A 36 5.84 17.09 12.72
CA ARG A 36 6.13 16.60 14.08
C ARG A 36 5.81 17.59 15.21
N GLY A 37 5.94 18.90 14.95
CA GLY A 37 5.67 19.96 15.94
C GLY A 37 4.20 20.42 15.97
N LYS A 38 3.36 19.89 15.07
CA LYS A 38 1.95 20.23 14.91
C LYS A 38 1.03 19.04 15.20
N LEU A 39 1.59 17.92 15.66
CA LEU A 39 0.82 16.74 16.00
C LEU A 39 -0.08 17.04 17.22
N GLU A 40 -1.33 16.61 17.12
CA GLU A 40 -2.26 16.61 18.23
C GLU A 40 -1.90 15.51 19.26
N GLY A 41 -2.56 15.50 20.42
CA GLY A 41 -2.33 14.50 21.47
C GLY A 41 -1.33 14.90 22.56
N GLY A 42 -0.64 16.03 22.39
CA GLY A 42 0.22 16.63 23.42
C GLY A 42 1.66 16.11 23.43
N PRO A 43 2.49 16.60 24.37
CA PRO A 43 3.90 16.25 24.45
C PRO A 43 4.13 14.74 24.60
N GLY A 44 4.95 14.17 23.74
CA GLY A 44 5.33 12.75 23.81
C GLY A 44 4.31 11.77 23.20
N TRP A 45 3.16 12.24 22.69
CA TRP A 45 2.14 11.37 22.08
C TRP A 45 2.71 10.41 21.03
N LEU A 46 3.55 10.94 20.12
CA LEU A 46 4.18 10.15 19.06
C LEU A 46 5.06 9.01 19.63
N ALA A 47 5.73 9.23 20.78
CA ALA A 47 6.61 8.24 21.39
C ALA A 47 5.88 7.01 21.94
N GLU A 48 4.54 7.07 22.03
CA GLU A 48 3.68 5.94 22.43
C GLU A 48 2.85 5.41 21.26
N ALA A 49 2.95 6.04 20.09
CA ALA A 49 2.18 5.69 18.91
C ALA A 49 2.82 4.58 18.07
N ILE A 50 1.99 3.99 17.21
CA ILE A 50 2.41 3.07 16.15
C ILE A 50 2.23 3.80 14.82
N VAL A 51 3.31 3.85 14.02
CA VAL A 51 3.30 4.46 12.69
C VAL A 51 3.41 3.35 11.64
N THR A 52 2.43 3.30 10.74
CA THR A 52 2.34 2.28 9.69
C THR A 52 1.37 2.72 8.58
N TRP A 53 1.41 2.06 7.43
CA TRP A 53 0.38 2.22 6.41
C TRP A 53 -0.91 1.50 6.79
N ARG A 54 -2.05 2.07 6.38
CA ARG A 54 -3.36 1.44 6.56
C ARG A 54 -3.41 0.01 5.98
N GLY A 55 -2.80 -0.21 4.81
CA GLY A 55 -2.75 -1.54 4.19
C GLY A 55 -2.12 -2.62 5.06
N HIS A 56 -1.10 -2.28 5.86
CA HIS A 56 -0.47 -3.23 6.80
C HIS A 56 -1.44 -3.64 7.91
N LEU A 57 -2.22 -2.68 8.45
CA LEU A 57 -3.24 -2.97 9.46
C LEU A 57 -4.36 -3.86 8.90
N THR A 58 -4.78 -3.64 7.64
CA THR A 58 -5.77 -4.49 6.99
C THR A 58 -5.33 -5.95 6.98
N LYS A 59 -4.06 -6.24 6.66
CA LYS A 59 -3.52 -7.61 6.69
C LYS A 59 -3.60 -8.24 8.09
N LEU A 60 -3.28 -7.48 9.14
CA LEU A 60 -3.44 -7.94 10.52
C LEU A 60 -4.90 -8.28 10.84
N LEU A 61 -5.84 -7.43 10.46
CA LEU A 61 -7.27 -7.63 10.72
C LEU A 61 -7.84 -8.84 9.96
N THR A 62 -7.38 -9.09 8.73
CA THR A 62 -7.86 -10.22 7.92
C THR A 62 -7.12 -11.52 8.19
N THR A 63 -5.97 -11.48 8.89
CA THR A 63 -5.13 -12.65 9.19
C THR A 63 -5.89 -13.86 9.73
N PRO A 64 -6.87 -13.74 10.66
CA PRO A 64 -7.59 -14.91 11.17
C PRO A 64 -8.39 -15.70 10.11
N TYR A 65 -8.70 -15.07 8.98
CA TYR A 65 -9.51 -15.64 7.90
C TYR A 65 -8.71 -15.86 6.60
N GLU A 66 -7.48 -15.38 6.54
CA GLU A 66 -6.62 -15.48 5.36
C GLU A 66 -6.03 -16.89 5.24
N GLN A 67 -6.13 -17.49 4.05
CA GLN A 67 -5.69 -18.86 3.77
C GLN A 67 -4.81 -18.99 2.52
N GLN A 68 -4.66 -17.90 1.76
CA GLN A 68 -3.96 -17.87 0.48
C GLN A 68 -2.63 -17.13 0.59
N GLU A 69 -2.64 -15.95 1.21
CA GLU A 69 -1.51 -15.02 1.17
C GLU A 69 -0.94 -14.73 2.57
N GLY A 70 0.33 -15.11 2.79
CA GLY A 70 1.09 -14.71 3.97
C GLY A 70 1.73 -13.33 3.82
N TRP A 71 2.19 -12.76 4.94
CA TRP A 71 2.82 -11.44 4.98
C TRP A 71 4.03 -11.40 5.91
N GLN A 72 4.89 -10.40 5.75
CA GLN A 72 6.02 -10.11 6.63
C GLN A 72 6.00 -8.62 7.01
N LEU A 73 6.16 -8.32 8.30
CA LEU A 73 6.25 -6.95 8.82
C LEU A 73 7.58 -6.77 9.55
N ALA A 74 8.42 -5.84 9.08
CA ALA A 74 9.56 -5.34 9.80
C ALA A 74 9.10 -4.34 10.86
N ALA A 75 9.52 -4.55 12.11
CA ALA A 75 9.20 -3.68 13.22
C ALA A 75 10.46 -3.00 13.74
N SER A 76 10.42 -1.69 13.95
CA SER A 76 11.53 -0.92 14.50
C SER A 76 11.04 0.10 15.51
N ARG A 77 11.62 0.12 16.70
CA ARG A 77 11.30 1.12 17.72
C ARG A 77 12.33 2.25 17.67
N PHE A 78 11.86 3.48 17.46
CA PHE A 78 12.72 4.66 17.38
C PHE A 78 12.10 5.84 18.12
N GLN A 79 12.85 6.41 19.08
CA GLN A 79 12.38 7.48 19.98
C GLN A 79 11.03 7.16 20.63
N GLY A 80 10.87 5.92 21.10
CA GLY A 80 9.63 5.41 21.71
C GLY A 80 8.60 4.89 20.70
N THR A 81 8.45 5.57 19.57
CA THR A 81 7.51 5.23 18.50
C THR A 81 7.82 3.86 17.89
N LEU A 82 6.79 3.04 17.65
CA LEU A 82 6.93 1.76 16.93
C LEU A 82 6.56 1.94 15.46
N TYR A 83 7.48 1.63 14.56
CA TYR A 83 7.27 1.68 13.11
C TYR A 83 7.09 0.27 12.57
N LEU A 84 6.04 0.06 11.78
CA LEU A 84 5.77 -1.22 11.11
C LEU A 84 5.78 -1.00 9.59
N SER A 85 6.70 -1.67 8.89
CA SER A 85 6.82 -1.64 7.44
C SER A 85 6.67 -3.04 6.87
N GLU A 86 5.85 -3.21 5.85
CA GLU A 86 5.76 -4.49 5.14
C GLU A 86 7.05 -4.80 4.38
N VAL A 87 7.38 -6.09 4.34
CA VAL A 87 8.45 -6.68 3.54
C VAL A 87 7.81 -7.64 2.55
N GLU A 88 8.13 -7.47 1.27
CA GLU A 88 7.67 -8.39 0.23
C GLU A 88 8.20 -9.80 0.49
N THR A 89 7.31 -10.78 0.63
CA THR A 89 7.71 -12.18 0.83
C THR A 89 8.29 -12.77 -0.46
N PRO A 90 9.16 -13.80 -0.37
CA PRO A 90 9.68 -14.45 -1.58
C PRO A 90 8.59 -14.99 -2.52
N ALA A 91 7.49 -15.51 -1.94
CA ALA A 91 6.35 -16.01 -2.70
C ALA A 91 5.60 -14.86 -3.40
N ALA A 92 5.34 -13.76 -2.70
CA ALA A 92 4.69 -12.57 -3.28
C ALA A 92 5.53 -11.97 -4.41
N ARG A 93 6.86 -11.88 -4.23
CA ARG A 93 7.79 -11.43 -5.28
C ARG A 93 7.71 -12.33 -6.52
N ALA A 94 7.75 -13.65 -6.33
CA ALA A 94 7.66 -14.59 -7.44
C ALA A 94 6.33 -14.46 -8.21
N GLN A 95 5.20 -14.31 -7.48
CA GLN A 95 3.89 -14.10 -8.08
C GLN A 95 3.78 -12.77 -8.84
N ARG A 96 4.35 -11.68 -8.30
CA ARG A 96 4.41 -10.38 -8.99
C ARG A 96 5.17 -10.46 -10.30
N LEU A 97 6.36 -11.08 -10.29
CA LEU A 97 7.19 -11.23 -11.49
C LEU A 97 6.51 -12.14 -12.54
N ALA A 98 5.83 -13.20 -12.09
CA ALA A 98 5.10 -14.13 -12.95
C ALA A 98 3.65 -13.70 -13.24
N ARG A 99 3.28 -12.44 -12.96
CA ARG A 99 1.88 -11.98 -13.05
C ARG A 99 1.29 -12.16 -14.46
N PRO A 100 0.21 -12.95 -14.62
CA PRO A 100 -0.39 -13.22 -15.93
C PRO A 100 -0.92 -11.94 -16.60
N PRO A 101 -0.96 -11.88 -17.95
CA PRO A 101 -1.48 -10.73 -18.68
C PRO A 101 -2.91 -10.35 -18.29
N LEU A 102 -3.78 -11.34 -18.08
CA LEU A 102 -5.16 -11.11 -17.63
C LEU A 102 -5.20 -10.38 -16.28
N LEU A 103 -4.34 -10.75 -15.32
CA LEU A 103 -4.31 -10.11 -14.01
C LEU A 103 -3.79 -8.66 -14.10
N ARG A 104 -2.87 -8.38 -15.03
CA ARG A 104 -2.40 -7.00 -15.31
C ARG A 104 -3.52 -6.13 -15.89
N GLU A 105 -4.31 -6.69 -16.79
CA GLU A 105 -5.49 -6.01 -17.36
C GLU A 105 -6.56 -5.76 -16.28
N LEU A 106 -6.81 -6.74 -15.40
CA LEU A 106 -7.75 -6.57 -14.28
C LEU A 106 -7.30 -5.46 -13.31
N MET A 107 -5.99 -5.34 -13.02
CA MET A 107 -5.45 -4.23 -12.23
C MET A 107 -5.70 -2.87 -12.90
N TYR A 108 -5.48 -2.78 -14.22
CA TYR A 108 -5.78 -1.57 -14.98
C TYR A 108 -7.27 -1.19 -14.90
N MET A 109 -8.16 -2.17 -15.09
CA MET A 109 -9.60 -1.96 -15.07
C MET A 109 -10.09 -1.34 -13.74
N GLY A 110 -9.43 -1.65 -12.62
CA GLY A 110 -9.70 -1.02 -11.32
C GLY A 110 -9.42 0.49 -11.35
N TYR A 111 -8.23 0.90 -11.79
CA TYR A 111 -7.89 2.33 -11.94
C TYR A 111 -8.76 3.03 -13.00
N LYS A 112 -9.09 2.32 -14.08
CA LYS A 112 -9.98 2.86 -15.12
C LYS A 112 -11.40 3.11 -14.58
N PHE A 113 -11.88 2.26 -13.69
CA PHE A 113 -13.16 2.47 -13.01
C PHE A 113 -13.14 3.73 -12.15
N GLU A 114 -12.06 3.97 -11.38
CA GLU A 114 -11.89 5.22 -10.62
C GLU A 114 -11.95 6.44 -11.55
N GLN A 115 -11.31 6.38 -12.73
CA GLN A 115 -11.37 7.45 -13.73
C GLN A 115 -12.81 7.76 -14.20
N TYR A 116 -13.68 6.77 -14.35
CA TYR A 116 -15.08 7.00 -14.72
C TYR A 116 -15.92 7.59 -13.58
N MET A 117 -15.50 7.38 -12.33
CA MET A 117 -16.27 7.75 -11.13
C MET A 117 -15.82 9.08 -10.51
N CYS A 118 -14.66 9.60 -10.91
CA CYS A 118 -14.08 10.86 -10.44
C CYS A 118 -14.16 11.95 -11.52
N ALA A 119 -14.34 13.21 -11.10
CA ALA A 119 -14.42 14.39 -11.97
C ALA A 119 -13.26 15.35 -11.73
#